data_AF-A0A6J4GJ33-F1
#
_entry.id   AF-A0A6J4GJ33-F1
#
_cell.length_a   1.000
_cell.length_b   1.000
_cell.length_c   1.000
_cell.angle_alpha   90.00
_cell.angle_beta   90.00
_cell.angle_gamma   90.00
#
_symmetry.space_group_name_H-M   'P 1'
#
loop_
_entity.id
_entity.type
_entity.pdbx_description
1 polymer ?
#
loop_
_entity_poly.entity_id
_entity_poly.type
_entity_poly.pdbx_seq_one_letter_code
_entity_poly.pdbx_strand_id
1 'polypeptide(L)'
;MKETNEIITPIIKLLEELKSKMETIETPKRFYRNKHLKMHYGLSDNTIISYRDNNILPFTKLGEIYFYPVDKIDEILNNNSNFSLLKRI
;
A
#
# COMPACT_ATOMS: atom_id res chain seq x y z
N MET A 1 25.12 -16.44 30.39
CA MET A 1 24.93 -16.57 28.93
C MET A 1 24.00 -17.72 28.51
N LYS A 2 23.84 -18.82 29.28
CA LYS A 2 22.89 -19.91 28.93
C LYS A 2 21.42 -19.51 29.12
N GLU A 3 21.08 -18.87 30.24
CA GLU A 3 19.70 -18.45 30.56
C GLU A 3 19.10 -17.48 29.53
N THR A 4 19.91 -16.57 28.99
CA THR A 4 19.45 -15.60 27.99
C THR A 4 19.04 -16.29 26.68
N ASN A 5 19.74 -17.35 26.27
CA ASN A 5 19.44 -18.08 25.05
C ASN A 5 18.19 -18.96 25.18
N GLU A 6 17.90 -19.46 26.39
CA GLU A 6 16.70 -20.26 26.67
C GLU A 6 15.41 -19.43 26.55
N ILE A 7 15.49 -18.11 26.79
CA ILE A 7 14.36 -17.18 26.64
C ILE A 7 14.28 -16.61 25.21
N ILE A 8 15.41 -16.30 24.59
CA ILE A 8 15.43 -15.68 23.25
C ILE A 8 14.97 -16.67 22.16
N THR A 9 15.39 -17.93 22.24
CA THR A 9 15.06 -18.96 21.23
C THR A 9 13.55 -19.15 21.03
N PRO A 10 12.72 -19.31 22.08
CA PRO A 10 11.26 -19.43 21.89
C PRO A 10 10.62 -18.13 21.37
N ILE A 11 11.15 -16.96 21.74
CA ILE A 11 10.67 -15.67 21.24
C ILE A 11 10.91 -15.55 19.73
N ILE A 12 12.11 -15.89 19.26
CA ILE A 12 12.41 -15.87 17.81
C ILE A 12 11.48 -16.81 17.06
N LYS A 13 11.26 -18.03 17.58
CA LYS A 13 10.35 -18.99 16.95
C LYS A 13 8.91 -18.46 16.87
N LEU A 14 8.41 -17.83 17.93
CA LEU A 14 7.09 -17.19 17.93
C LEU A 14 6.99 -16.05 16.90
N LEU A 15 8.06 -15.26 16.75
CA LEU A 15 8.11 -14.19 15.75
C LEU A 15 8.11 -14.73 14.31
N GLU A 16 8.82 -15.84 14.06
CA GLU A 16 8.80 -16.51 12.75
C GLU A 16 7.43 -17.12 12.42
N GLU A 17 6.77 -17.73 13.41
CA GLU A 17 5.41 -18.26 13.26
C GLU A 17 4.40 -17.13 13.00
N LEU A 18 4.51 -16.00 13.70
CA LEU A 18 3.67 -14.82 13.46
C LEU A 18 3.90 -14.25 12.07
N LYS A 19 5.15 -14.09 11.64
CA LYS A 19 5.50 -13.61 10.30
C LYS A 19 4.87 -14.50 9.21
N SER A 20 5.00 -15.83 9.37
CA SER A 20 4.45 -16.80 8.42
C SER A 20 2.92 -16.74 8.35
N LYS A 21 2.25 -16.51 9.48
CA LYS A 21 0.78 -16.31 9.52
C LYS A 21 0.35 -14.99 8.89
N MET A 22 1.16 -13.94 8.96
CA MET A 22 0.85 -12.66 8.32
C MET A 22 0.99 -12.71 6.80
N GLU A 23 1.96 -13.47 6.28
CA GLU A 23 2.18 -13.62 4.83
C GLU A 23 1.06 -14.41 4.13
N THR A 24 0.33 -15.25 4.86
CA THR A 24 -0.79 -16.06 4.32
C THR A 24 -2.14 -15.35 4.35
N ILE A 25 -2.25 -14.20 5.02
CA ILE A 25 -3.46 -13.39 4.99
C ILE A 25 -3.44 -12.59 3.69
N GLU A 26 -4.17 -13.05 2.68
CA GLU A 26 -4.50 -12.22 1.53
C GLU A 26 -5.07 -10.90 2.05
N THR A 27 -4.31 -9.82 1.87
CA THR A 27 -4.79 -8.51 2.34
C THR A 27 -6.08 -8.20 1.58
N PRO A 28 -7.20 -7.91 2.27
CA PRO A 28 -8.45 -7.62 1.60
C PRO A 28 -8.23 -6.43 0.68
N LYS A 29 -8.69 -6.52 -0.57
CA LYS A 29 -8.52 -5.43 -1.56
C LYS A 29 -9.01 -4.12 -0.95
N ARG A 30 -8.05 -3.25 -0.62
CA ARG A 30 -8.31 -1.97 0.02
C ARG A 30 -8.64 -0.95 -1.06
N PHE A 31 -9.57 -0.06 -0.75
CA PHE A 31 -9.93 1.04 -1.62
C PHE A 31 -9.72 2.38 -0.91
N TYR A 32 -9.06 3.29 -1.60
CA TYR A 32 -9.03 4.68 -1.21
C TYR A 32 -10.32 5.40 -1.61
N ARG A 33 -10.55 6.50 -0.90
CA ARG A 33 -11.60 7.49 -1.15
C ARG A 33 -10.88 8.81 -1.43
N ASN A 34 -11.57 9.82 -1.96
CA ASN A 34 -10.95 11.14 -2.18
C ASN A 34 -10.24 11.66 -0.92
N LYS A 35 -10.83 11.50 0.27
CA LYS A 35 -10.21 11.88 1.55
C LYS A 35 -8.85 11.20 1.79
N HIS A 36 -8.73 9.93 1.41
CA HIS A 36 -7.50 9.16 1.59
C HIS A 36 -6.43 9.62 0.59
N LEU A 37 -6.82 9.87 -0.66
CA LEU A 37 -5.89 10.38 -1.67
C LEU A 37 -5.32 11.75 -1.30
N LYS A 38 -6.18 12.61 -0.73
CA LYS A 38 -5.78 13.92 -0.21
C LYS A 38 -4.82 13.80 0.99
N MET A 39 -5.12 12.90 1.91
CA MET A 39 -4.32 12.72 3.13
C MET A 39 -2.97 12.03 2.88
N HIS A 40 -2.95 11.00 2.05
CA HIS A 40 -1.74 10.19 1.82
C HIS A 40 -0.82 10.75 0.74
N TYR A 41 -1.39 11.34 -0.31
CA TYR A 41 -0.63 11.80 -1.49
C TYR A 41 -0.69 13.31 -1.70
N GLY A 42 -1.37 14.06 -0.84
CA GLY A 42 -1.46 15.52 -0.93
C GLY A 42 -2.25 16.03 -2.15
N LEU A 43 -3.04 15.17 -2.81
CA LEU A 43 -3.78 15.54 -4.00
C LEU A 43 -4.96 16.46 -3.67
N SER A 44 -5.12 17.54 -4.43
CA SER A 44 -6.30 18.40 -4.33
C SER A 44 -7.53 17.72 -4.93
N ASP A 45 -8.73 18.13 -4.51
CA ASP A 45 -9.98 17.57 -5.03
C ASP A 45 -10.11 17.75 -6.55
N ASN A 46 -9.69 18.91 -7.08
CA ASN A 46 -9.67 19.19 -8.52
C ASN A 46 -8.68 18.29 -9.26
N THR A 47 -7.52 18.01 -8.66
CA THR A 47 -6.52 17.10 -9.24
C THR A 47 -7.06 15.67 -9.30
N ILE A 48 -7.71 15.21 -8.22
CA ILE A 48 -8.30 13.87 -8.17
C ILE A 48 -9.39 13.73 -9.25
N ILE A 49 -10.27 14.74 -9.38
CA ILE A 49 -11.31 14.77 -10.41
C ILE A 49 -10.68 14.76 -11.80
N SER A 50 -9.73 15.66 -12.07
CA SER A 50 -9.04 15.74 -13.36
C SER A 50 -8.36 14.43 -13.72
N TYR A 51 -7.64 13.80 -12.79
CA TYR A 51 -6.96 12.54 -13.05
C TYR A 51 -7.94 11.39 -13.30
N ARG A 52 -9.08 11.39 -12.63
CA ARG A 52 -10.14 10.42 -12.89
C ARG A 52 -10.76 10.62 -14.28
N ASP A 53 -11.08 11.86 -14.62
CA ASP A 53 -11.75 12.20 -15.88
C ASP A 53 -10.81 11.98 -17.09
N ASN A 54 -9.50 12.12 -16.89
CA ASN A 54 -8.45 11.78 -17.87
C ASN A 54 -8.05 10.29 -17.85
N ASN A 55 -8.73 9.43 -17.08
CA ASN A 55 -8.41 8.00 -16.93
C ASN A 55 -6.97 7.70 -16.44
N ILE A 56 -6.35 8.66 -15.74
CA ILE A 56 -5.04 8.49 -15.08
C ILE A 56 -5.20 7.70 -13.78
N LEU A 57 -6.27 7.97 -13.02
CA LEU A 57 -6.59 7.24 -11.78
C LEU A 57 -7.68 6.20 -12.04
N PRO A 58 -7.38 4.89 -11.90
CA PRO A 58 -8.38 3.84 -11.93
C PRO A 58 -9.36 4.01 -10.78
N PHE A 59 -10.65 3.94 -11.10
CA PHE A 59 -11.70 4.12 -10.10
C PHE A 59 -12.86 3.16 -10.32
N THR A 60 -13.61 2.93 -9.25
CA THR A 60 -14.91 2.27 -9.27
C THR A 60 -15.92 3.23 -8.64
N LYS A 61 -17.05 3.46 -9.33
CA LYS A 61 -18.15 4.29 -8.83
C LYS A 61 -19.24 3.39 -8.25
N LEU A 62 -19.67 3.68 -7.02
CA LEU A 62 -20.83 3.03 -6.39
C LEU A 62 -21.74 4.13 -5.82
N GLY A 63 -22.87 4.37 -6.48
CA GLY A 63 -23.67 5.58 -6.25
C GLY A 63 -22.81 6.82 -6.51
N GLU A 64 -22.87 7.83 -5.63
CA GLU A 64 -22.09 9.07 -5.78
C GLU A 64 -20.66 9.00 -5.21
N ILE A 65 -20.20 7.79 -4.93
CA ILE A 65 -18.92 7.56 -4.27
C ILE A 65 -17.92 6.96 -5.24
N TYR A 66 -16.70 7.51 -5.22
CA TYR A 66 -15.55 7.00 -5.95
C TYR A 66 -14.60 6.23 -5.03
N PHE A 67 -14.21 5.05 -5.49
CA PHE A 67 -13.26 4.15 -4.85
C PHE A 67 -12.05 3.96 -5.77
N TYR A 68 -10.86 4.03 -5.20
CA TYR A 68 -9.61 3.87 -5.95
C TYR A 68 -8.87 2.63 -5.41
N PRO A 69 -8.65 1.58 -6.22
CA PRO A 69 -7.94 0.38 -5.76
C PRO A 69 -6.52 0.73 -5.32
N VAL A 70 -6.14 0.38 -4.08
CA VAL A 70 -4.83 0.74 -3.51
C VAL A 70 -3.68 0.13 -4.32
N ASP A 71 -3.82 -1.14 -4.69
CA ASP A 71 -2.88 -1.89 -5.52
C ASP A 71 -2.59 -1.19 -6.86
N LYS A 72 -3.63 -0.62 -7.48
CA LYS A 72 -3.49 0.10 -8.74
C LYS A 72 -2.83 1.47 -8.59
N ILE A 73 -3.07 2.17 -7.48
CA ILE A 73 -2.35 3.41 -7.19
C ILE A 73 -0.86 3.13 -7.00
N ASP A 74 -0.52 2.10 -6.23
CA ASP A 74 0.88 1.72 -5.98
C ASP A 74 1.58 1.29 -7.29
N GLU A 75 0.89 0.53 -8.15
CA GLU A 75 1.38 0.17 -9.49
C GLU A 75 1.71 1.40 -10.33
N ILE A 76 0.80 2.39 -10.38
CA ILE A 76 0.99 3.63 -11.14
C ILE A 76 2.19 4.43 -10.60
N LEU A 77 2.30 4.56 -9.28
CA LEU A 77 3.40 5.30 -8.65
C LEU A 77 4.75 4.64 -8.96
N ASN A 78 4.81 3.30 -8.88
CA ASN A 78 6.02 2.55 -9.21
C ASN A 78 6.39 2.65 -10.69
N ASN A 79 5.40 2.56 -11.59
CA ASN A 79 5.64 2.64 -13.04
C ASN A 79 6.09 4.03 -13.50
N ASN A 80 5.57 5.09 -12.87
CA ASN A 80 5.98 6.47 -13.15
C ASN A 80 7.22 6.90 -12.38
N SER A 81 7.71 6.06 -11.46
CA SER A 81 8.87 6.38 -10.66
C SER A 81 10.14 6.38 -11.49
N ASN A 82 10.91 7.46 -11.37
CA ASN A 82 12.27 7.54 -11.88
C ASN A 82 13.32 6.99 -10.91
N PHE A 83 12.93 6.41 -9.77
CA PHE A 83 13.87 5.86 -8.77
C PHE A 83 14.74 4.74 -9.35
N SER A 84 14.29 4.06 -10.40
CA SER A 84 15.08 3.09 -11.17
C SER A 84 16.33 3.71 -11.82
N LEU A 85 16.29 5.00 -12.16
CA LEU A 85 17.42 5.73 -12.74
C LEU A 85 18.50 6.08 -11.69
N LEU A 86 18.13 6.15 -10.41
CA LEU A 86 19.06 6.47 -9.32
C LEU A 86 19.89 5.26 -8.86
N LYS A 87 19.50 4.03 -9.21
CA LYS A 87 20.25 2.80 -8.88
C LYS A 87 21.48 2.56 -9.76
N ARG A 88 21.78 3.49 -10.68
CA ARG A 88 22.81 3.36 -11.71
C ARG A 88 24.04 4.26 -11.48
N ILE A 89 24.14 4.90 -10.31
CA ILE A 89 25.24 5.77 -9.88
C ILE A 89 25.94 5.10 -8.69
#